data_AF-A0A5C8ZT17-F1
#
_entry.id   AF-A0A5C8ZT17-F1
#
_cell.length_a   1.000
_cell.length_b   1.000
_cell.length_c   1.000
_cell.angle_alpha   90.00
_cell.angle_beta   90.00
_cell.angle_gamma   90.00
#
_symmetry.space_group_name_H-M   'P 1'
#
loop_
_entity.id
_entity.type
_entity.pdbx_description
1 polymer ?
#
loop_
_entity_poly.entity_id
_entity_poly.type
_entity_poly.pdbx_seq_one_letter_code
_entity_poly.pdbx_strand_id
1 'polypeptide(L)' 'MYFDSLHAALAMEGHGPFVWAAYAITAVVLLTLLLSPVLRSRRLRRDLAGEIRRRETAAGEGRHASGT' A
#
# COMPACT_ATOMS: atom_id res chain seq x y z
N MET A 1 34.73 11.68 22.98
CA MET A 1 33.67 11.59 21.96
C MET A 1 32.52 10.78 22.53
N TYR A 2 31.48 11.43 23.09
CA TYR A 2 30.43 10.81 23.92
C TYR A 2 29.48 9.84 23.16
N PHE A 3 29.63 9.73 21.84
CA PHE A 3 28.87 8.82 20.97
C PHE A 3 29.85 8.01 20.12
N ASP A 4 30.64 7.13 20.74
CA ASP A 4 31.67 6.37 20.02
C ASP A 4 31.11 5.20 19.18
N SER A 5 29.78 4.99 19.14
CA SER A 5 29.16 4.09 18.15
C SER A 5 27.63 4.14 18.20
N LEU A 6 27.00 4.02 17.04
CA LEU A 6 25.57 3.65 16.89
C LEU A 6 25.20 2.41 17.74
N HIS A 7 26.20 1.56 18.04
CA HIS A 7 26.09 0.41 18.92
C HIS A 7 25.75 0.78 20.37
N ALA A 8 26.27 1.88 20.93
CA ALA A 8 25.92 2.33 22.28
C ALA A 8 24.46 2.82 22.36
N ALA A 9 23.95 3.46 21.29
CA ALA A 9 22.54 3.86 21.18
C ALA A 9 21.60 2.66 20.98
N LEU A 10 22.06 1.61 20.29
CA LEU A 10 21.34 0.33 20.15
C LEU A 10 21.41 -0.52 21.42
N ALA A 11 22.48 -0.41 22.20
CA ALA A 11 22.71 -1.24 23.37
C ALA A 11 22.11 -0.65 24.64
N MET A 12 21.93 0.67 24.78
CA MET A 12 21.32 1.39 25.92
C MET A 12 21.26 0.53 27.20
N GLU A 13 22.42 0.27 27.81
CA GLU A 13 22.57 -0.54 29.04
C GLU A 13 21.72 -1.84 29.10
N GLY A 14 21.63 -2.58 27.99
CA GLY A 14 20.93 -3.87 27.89
C GLY A 14 19.45 -3.81 27.50
N HIS A 15 18.85 -2.62 27.40
CA HIS A 15 17.39 -2.46 27.18
C HIS A 15 17.02 -2.11 25.74
N GLY A 16 17.99 -1.73 24.92
CA GLY A 16 17.76 -1.35 23.53
C GLY A 16 17.00 -2.37 22.67
N PRO A 17 17.22 -3.71 22.79
CA PRO A 17 16.47 -4.69 21.99
C PRO A 17 14.95 -4.59 22.16
N PHE A 18 14.46 -4.35 23.38
CA PHE A 18 13.03 -4.23 23.65
C PHE A 18 12.42 -2.98 23.02
N VAL A 19 13.14 -1.86 23.11
CA VAL A 19 12.70 -0.57 22.55
C VAL A 19 12.64 -0.67 21.03
N TRP A 20 13.70 -1.18 20.40
CA TRP A 20 13.73 -1.38 18.95
C TRP A 20 12.70 -2.40 18.47
N ALA A 21 12.44 -3.46 19.24
CA ALA A 21 11.37 -4.40 18.93
C ALA A 21 9.99 -3.72 18.97
N ALA A 22 9.70 -2.90 19.97
CA ALA A 22 8.44 -2.15 20.04
C ALA A 22 8.29 -1.18 18.85
N TYR A 23 9.35 -0.45 18.50
CA TYR A 23 9.36 0.41 17.31
C TYR A 23 9.17 -0.38 16.01
N ALA A 24 9.84 -1.52 15.87
CA ALA A 24 9.73 -2.38 14.69
C ALA A 24 8.32 -2.93 14.53
N ILE A 25 7.72 -3.45 15.61
CA ILE A 25 6.33 -3.94 15.61
C ILE A 25 5.38 -2.80 15.22
N THR A 26 5.55 -1.62 15.83
CA THR A 26 4.72 -0.45 15.52
C THR A 26 4.86 -0.04 14.05
N ALA A 27 6.07 0.02 13.53
CA ALA A 27 6.33 0.34 12.14
C ALA A 27 5.69 -0.68 11.19
N VAL A 28 5.77 -1.98 11.50
CA VAL A 28 5.12 -3.05 10.72
C VAL A 28 3.61 -2.88 10.73
N VAL A 29 2.99 -2.62 11.90
CA VAL A 29 1.55 -2.38 12.00
C VAL A 29 1.14 -1.17 11.14
N LEU A 30 1.84 -0.04 11.28
CA LEU A 30 1.56 1.16 10.48
C LEU A 30 1.72 0.88 8.97
N LEU A 31 2.79 0.21 8.57
CA LEU A 31 3.01 -0.19 7.18
C LEU A 31 1.85 -1.08 6.69
N THR A 32 1.43 -2.08 7.45
CA THR A 32 0.30 -2.92 7.04
C THR A 32 -1.00 -2.14 6.91
N LEU A 33 -1.27 -1.18 7.80
CA LEU A 33 -2.44 -0.30 7.71
C LEU A 33 -2.38 0.61 6.48
N LEU A 34 -1.20 1.10 6.11
CA LEU A 34 -1.01 1.94 4.91
C LEU A 34 -1.05 1.12 3.62
N LEU A 35 -0.40 -0.05 3.58
CA LEU A 35 -0.32 -0.90 2.39
C LEU A 35 -1.62 -1.63 2.09
N SER A 36 -2.39 -2.04 3.10
CA SER A 36 -3.67 -2.75 2.94
C SER A 36 -4.66 -2.04 1.99
N PRO A 37 -5.01 -0.75 2.20
CA PRO A 37 -5.91 -0.04 1.31
C PRO A 37 -5.31 0.22 -0.07
N VAL A 38 -3.99 0.42 -0.17
CA VAL A 38 -3.31 0.65 -1.46
C VAL A 38 -3.36 -0.61 -2.33
N LEU A 39 -3.03 -1.77 -1.75
CA LEU A 39 -3.07 -3.05 -2.44
C LEU A 39 -4.50 -3.43 -2.83
N ARG A 40 -5.49 -3.18 -1.96
CA ARG A 40 -6.90 -3.43 -2.23
C ARG A 40 -7.48 -2.50 -3.30
N SER A 41 -7.14 -1.21 -3.24
CA SER A 41 -7.58 -0.22 -4.23
C SER A 41 -7.00 -0.48 -5.62
N ARG A 42 -5.79 -1.05 -5.71
CA ARG A 42 -5.19 -1.44 -6.99
C ARG A 42 -5.95 -2.56 -7.70
N ARG A 43 -6.61 -3.47 -6.97
CA ARG A 43 -7.49 -4.49 -7.56
C ARG A 43 -8.76 -3.85 -8.11
N LEU A 44 -9.45 -3.06 -7.27
CA LEU A 44 -10.72 -2.43 -7.65
C LEU A 44 -10.58 -1.50 -8.87
N ARG A 45 -9.47 -0.76 -8.98
CA ARG A 45 -9.18 0.10 -10.14
C ARG A 45 -8.98 -0.68 -11.43
N ARG A 46 -8.40 -1.88 -11.37
CA ARG A 46 -8.22 -2.74 -12.55
C ARG A 46 -9.55 -3.29 -13.04
N ASP A 47 -10.40 -3.70 -12.12
CA ASP A 47 -11.73 -4.23 -12.45
C ASP A 47 -12.60 -3.15 -13.10
N LEU A 48 -12.63 -1.94 -12.52
CA LEU A 48 -13.35 -0.78 -13.07
C LEU A 48 -12.84 -0.38 -14.46
N ALA A 49 -11.53 -0.39 -14.70
CA ALA A 49 -10.96 -0.06 -16.02
C ALA A 49 -11.42 -1.05 -17.12
N GLY A 50 -11.61 -2.32 -16.77
CA GLY A 50 -12.14 -3.33 -17.69
C GLY A 50 -13.61 -3.11 -18.02
N GLU A 51 -14.43 -2.74 -17.04
CA GLU A 51 -15.86 -2.46 -17.25
C GLU A 51 -16.10 -1.23 -18.11
N ILE A 52 -15.35 -0.13 -17.90
CA ILE A 52 -15.47 1.09 -18.71
C ILE A 52 -15.24 0.77 -20.19
N ARG A 53 -14.18 0.01 -20.49
CA ARG A 53 -13.83 -0.35 -21.88
C ARG A 53 -14.92 -1.17 -22.56
N ARG A 54 -15.56 -2.10 -21.84
CA ARG A 54 -16.68 -2.91 -22.37
C ARG A 54 -17.94 -2.08 -22.62
N ARG A 55 -18.25 -1.12 -21.74
CA ARG A 55 -19.39 -0.21 -21.92
C ARG A 55 -19.21 0.72 -23.12
N GLU A 56 -18.00 1.22 -23.34
CA GLU A 56 -17.69 2.05 -24.53
C GLU A 56 -17.90 1.28 -25.84
N THR A 57 -17.50 0.00 -25.90
CA THR A 57 -17.71 -0.82 -27.10
C THR A 57 -19.20 -1.11 -27.33
N ALA A 58 -19.93 -1.52 -26.29
CA ALA A 58 -21.37 -1.80 -26.38
C ALA A 58 -22.22 -0.55 -26.69
N ALA A 59 -21.83 0.63 -26.17
CA ALA A 59 -22.51 1.90 -26.45
C ALA A 59 -22.23 2.42 -27.87
N GLY A 60 -21.08 2.09 -28.46
CA GLY A 60 -20.75 2.43 -29.85
C GLY A 60 -21.55 1.60 -30.86
N GLU A 61 -21.77 0.32 -30.58
CA GLU A 61 -22.51 -0.61 -31.45
C GLU A 61 -24.02 -0.31 -31.51
N GLY A 62 -24.62 0.08 -30.39
CA GLY A 62 -26.04 0.48 -30.33
C GLY A 62 -26.38 1.76 -31.11
N ARG A 63 -25.41 2.66 -31.32
CA ARG A 63 -25.61 3.89 -32.11
C ARG A 63 -25.53 3.66 -33.61
N HIS A 64 -24.87 2.60 -34.07
CA HIS A 64 -24.84 2.23 -35.49
C HIS A 64 -26.04 1.38 -35.92
N ALA A 65 -26.64 0.60 -35.02
CA ALA A 65 -27.82 -0.23 -35.32
C ALA A 65 -29.16 0.54 -35.37
N SER A 66 -29.21 1.79 -34.87
CA SER A 66 -30.42 2.62 -34.85
C SER A 66 -30.52 3.61 -36.03
N GLY A 67 -29.54 3.60 -36.96
CA GLY A 67 -29.41 4.58 -38.05
C GLY A 67 -29.70 4.06 -39.46
N THR A 68 -30.22 2.85 -39.61
CA THR A 68 -30.63 2.23 -40.89
C THR A 68 -32.08 1.77 -40.80
#